data_AF-A0A835MF32-F1
#
_entry.id   AF-A0A835MF32-F1
#
_cell.length_a   1.000
_cell.length_b   1.000
_cell.length_c   1.000
_cell.angle_alpha   90.00
_cell.angle_beta   90.00
_cell.angle_gamma   90.00
#
_symmetry.space_group_name_H-M   'P 1'
#
loop_
_entity.id
_entity.type
_entity.pdbx_description
1 polymer ?
#
loop_
_entity_poly.entity_id
_entity_poly.type
_entity_poly.pdbx_seq_one_letter_code
_entity_poly.pdbx_strand_id
1 'polypeptide(L)'
;MDVGNEVKVTIEYGLCEVFNRRNLARAPEHGKNVGFNVSELEAMFPDGTVETMEPICNQLPDWHERPESAKLRYATVIRSLAKRFPYENLLLVTHKMGVKTAVSSFRKDKHGVEKGWAPFDGSDGTSILGEIDLAFLSVYSLGMYFSGHLGDRLDLRIFLTIGMVGTGLFTMLFGFGYWLNIHSFYYFLIIQTLAGLFQSTGWPSAVAVIGNWFRKKKRGLIMGIWNAHTSIGNISGSLIASYFLEYGWGWSFAIPGLLTIILGMIVFLLLPKKEVTKEQPVGFIQAWRIPGVAPYAL
;
A
#
# COMPACT_ATOMS: atom_id res chain seq x y z
N MET A 1 -51.24 8.71 3.54
CA MET A 1 -50.44 7.51 3.81
C MET A 1 -49.00 7.99 3.84
N ASP A 2 -48.54 8.43 5.02
CA ASP A 2 -47.14 8.82 5.20
C ASP A 2 -46.30 7.56 5.12
N VAL A 3 -45.48 7.46 4.07
CA VAL A 3 -44.39 6.49 4.02
C VAL A 3 -43.31 7.09 4.93
N GLY A 4 -43.41 6.81 6.22
CA GLY A 4 -42.36 7.15 7.17
C GLY A 4 -41.07 6.49 6.71
N ASN A 5 -40.03 7.29 6.45
CA ASN A 5 -38.66 6.82 6.23
C ASN A 5 -38.08 6.33 7.59
N GLU A 6 -38.71 5.33 8.19
CA GLU A 6 -38.22 4.74 9.43
C GLU A 6 -36.95 3.94 9.12
N VAL A 7 -35.85 4.31 9.76
CA VAL A 7 -34.59 3.59 9.65
C VAL A 7 -34.57 2.54 10.75
N LYS A 8 -34.59 1.27 10.36
CA LYS A 8 -34.42 0.15 11.28
C LYS A 8 -32.97 0.07 11.71
N VAL A 9 -32.72 0.17 13.02
CA VAL A 9 -31.36 0.11 13.57
C VAL A 9 -31.25 -1.13 14.46
N THR A 10 -30.19 -1.89 14.25
CA THR A 10 -29.86 -3.05 15.08
C THR A 10 -28.40 -2.95 15.50
N ILE A 11 -28.13 -3.00 16.81
CA ILE A 11 -26.77 -2.99 17.35
C ILE A 11 -26.29 -4.42 17.50
N GLU A 12 -25.42 -4.86 16.59
CA GLU A 12 -24.88 -6.21 16.57
C GLU A 12 -23.51 -6.27 17.26
N TYR A 13 -23.48 -6.68 18.54
CA TYR A 13 -22.23 -6.94 19.28
C TYR A 13 -21.34 -7.98 18.60
N GLY A 14 -21.98 -8.85 17.81
CA GLY A 14 -21.35 -9.84 16.96
C GLY A 14 -20.42 -9.27 15.88
N LEU A 15 -20.39 -7.95 15.61
CA LEU A 15 -19.47 -7.29 14.67
C LEU A 15 -18.33 -6.51 15.34
N CYS A 16 -18.18 -6.61 16.67
CA CYS A 16 -17.14 -5.87 17.40
C CYS A 16 -15.73 -6.43 17.18
N GLU A 17 -14.77 -5.56 16.79
CA GLU A 17 -13.36 -5.86 16.49
C GLU A 17 -12.42 -5.72 17.71
N VAL A 18 -12.90 -5.10 18.79
CA VAL A 18 -12.10 -4.74 19.98
C VAL A 18 -11.68 -5.97 20.80
N PHE A 19 -12.38 -7.10 20.67
CA PHE A 19 -12.15 -8.31 21.48
C PHE A 19 -11.16 -9.30 20.84
N ASN A 20 -10.50 -8.92 19.75
CA ASN A 20 -9.46 -9.74 19.11
C ASN A 20 -8.07 -9.43 19.72
N ARG A 21 -7.30 -10.46 20.07
CA ARG A 21 -5.93 -10.36 20.65
C ARG A 21 -4.97 -9.45 19.91
N ARG A 22 -5.18 -9.20 18.61
CA ARG A 22 -4.30 -8.37 17.77
C ARG A 22 -4.43 -6.86 18.02
N ASN A 23 -5.58 -6.39 18.50
CA ASN A 23 -5.94 -4.97 18.42
C ASN A 23 -5.87 -4.18 19.73
N LEU A 24 -5.59 -4.80 20.88
CA LEU A 24 -5.38 -4.06 22.14
C LEU A 24 -4.31 -4.70 23.05
N ALA A 25 -3.46 -3.86 23.65
CA ALA A 25 -2.35 -4.26 24.51
C ALA A 25 -2.76 -4.59 25.98
N ARG A 26 -4.00 -4.30 26.40
CA ARG A 26 -4.45 -4.48 27.80
C ARG A 26 -5.95 -4.77 27.88
N ALA A 27 -6.35 -5.92 28.43
CA ALA A 27 -7.76 -6.25 28.65
C ALA A 27 -8.33 -5.46 29.86
N PRO A 28 -9.61 -5.05 29.83
CA PRO A 28 -10.27 -4.50 31.01
C PRO A 28 -10.49 -5.58 32.09
N GLU A 29 -10.53 -5.16 33.35
CA GLU A 29 -10.74 -6.04 34.50
C GLU A 29 -12.09 -6.77 34.42
N HIS A 30 -12.10 -8.06 34.77
CA HIS A 30 -13.31 -8.89 34.81
C HIS A 30 -14.42 -8.21 35.64
N GLY A 31 -15.59 -7.98 35.02
CA GLY A 31 -16.80 -7.52 35.71
C GLY A 31 -17.16 -6.04 35.54
N LYS A 32 -16.39 -5.23 34.81
CA LYS A 32 -16.86 -3.90 34.37
C LYS A 32 -17.73 -4.06 33.12
N ASN A 33 -19.00 -3.62 33.18
CA ASN A 33 -19.87 -3.49 32.02
C ASN A 33 -19.24 -2.49 31.04
N VAL A 34 -18.51 -2.99 30.04
CA VAL A 34 -18.03 -2.19 28.89
C VAL A 34 -19.10 -2.15 27.78
N GLY A 35 -20.37 -2.32 28.16
CA GLY A 35 -21.50 -2.26 27.24
C GLY A 35 -21.90 -0.81 26.98
N PHE A 36 -22.23 -0.50 25.73
CA PHE A 36 -22.89 0.76 25.38
C PHE A 36 -24.33 0.70 25.89
N ASN A 37 -24.81 1.76 26.56
CA ASN A 37 -26.21 1.83 26.97
C ASN A 37 -27.05 2.17 25.73
N VAL A 38 -27.74 1.17 25.18
CA VAL A 38 -28.54 1.30 23.96
C VAL A 38 -29.62 2.36 24.12
N SER A 39 -30.27 2.43 25.29
CA SER A 39 -31.31 3.41 25.60
C SER A 39 -30.79 4.85 25.64
N GLU A 40 -29.50 5.06 25.96
CA GLU A 40 -28.87 6.38 25.93
C GLU A 40 -28.58 6.84 24.50
N LEU A 41 -28.20 5.91 23.61
CA LEU A 41 -27.98 6.18 22.19
C LEU A 41 -29.29 6.40 21.43
N GLU A 42 -30.36 5.68 21.80
CA GLU A 42 -31.70 5.86 21.25
C GLU A 42 -32.24 7.26 21.55
N ALA A 43 -32.02 7.77 22.78
CA ALA A 43 -32.43 9.11 23.19
C ALA A 43 -31.71 10.25 22.42
N MET A 44 -30.65 9.95 21.66
CA MET A 44 -29.97 10.93 20.81
C MET A 44 -30.69 11.16 19.47
N PHE A 45 -31.62 10.28 19.08
CA PHE A 45 -32.37 10.40 17.83
C PHE A 45 -33.76 11.02 18.07
N PRO A 46 -34.32 11.80 17.12
CA PRO A 46 -35.67 12.33 17.23
C PRO A 46 -36.72 11.21 17.33
N ASP A 47 -37.75 11.39 18.16
CA ASP A 47 -38.83 10.41 18.38
C ASP A 47 -39.45 9.93 17.05
N GLY A 48 -39.52 8.62 16.85
CA GLY A 48 -40.05 7.99 15.62
C GLY A 48 -39.06 7.83 14.47
N THR A 49 -37.77 8.17 14.65
CA THR A 49 -36.75 8.01 13.59
C THR A 49 -36.15 6.60 13.54
N VAL A 50 -36.11 5.90 14.68
CA VAL A 50 -35.40 4.63 14.86
C VAL A 50 -36.33 3.58 15.44
N GLU A 51 -36.47 2.46 14.73
CA GLU A 51 -37.08 1.24 15.25
C GLU A 51 -35.97 0.29 15.73
N THR A 52 -35.90 0.05 17.03
CA THR A 52 -34.91 -0.86 17.63
C THR A 52 -35.35 -2.30 17.49
N MET A 53 -34.49 -3.13 16.88
CA MET A 53 -34.75 -4.55 16.70
C MET A 53 -33.88 -5.42 17.62
N GLU A 54 -34.38 -6.62 17.94
CA GLU A 54 -33.61 -7.61 18.71
C GLU A 54 -32.31 -7.99 18.00
N PRO A 55 -31.14 -7.89 18.65
CA PRO A 55 -29.86 -8.29 18.06
C PRO A 55 -29.81 -9.80 17.78
N ILE A 56 -29.06 -10.20 16.76
CA ILE A 56 -28.77 -11.61 16.47
C ILE A 56 -27.76 -12.16 17.50
N CYS A 57 -26.83 -11.33 17.96
CA CYS A 57 -25.89 -11.69 19.03
C CYS A 57 -26.02 -10.75 20.23
N ASN A 58 -26.69 -11.25 21.29
CA ASN A 58 -26.91 -10.51 22.54
C ASN A 58 -25.72 -10.57 23.51
N GLN A 59 -24.72 -11.43 23.25
CA GLN A 59 -23.56 -11.59 24.12
C GLN A 59 -22.31 -11.01 23.48
N LEU A 60 -21.51 -10.31 24.29
CA LEU A 60 -20.18 -9.87 23.91
C LEU A 60 -19.28 -11.11 23.69
N PRO A 61 -18.46 -11.11 22.63
CA PRO A 61 -17.53 -12.20 22.37
C PRO A 61 -16.43 -12.27 23.45
N ASP A 62 -15.86 -13.45 23.64
CA ASP A 62 -14.77 -13.65 24.60
C ASP A 62 -13.54 -12.80 24.24
N TRP A 63 -12.98 -12.14 25.25
CA TRP A 63 -11.82 -11.22 25.15
C TRP A 63 -10.54 -11.83 24.54
N HIS A 64 -10.44 -13.15 24.46
CA HIS A 64 -9.27 -13.86 23.93
C HIS A 64 -9.57 -14.60 22.62
N GLU A 65 -10.59 -14.19 21.88
CA GLU A 65 -10.95 -14.79 20.61
C GLU A 65 -9.79 -14.72 19.59
N ARG A 66 -9.52 -15.85 18.92
CA ARG A 66 -8.53 -15.92 17.84
C ARG A 66 -9.07 -15.18 16.60
N PRO A 67 -8.20 -14.58 15.76
CA PRO A 67 -8.64 -13.89 14.55
C PRO A 67 -9.50 -14.72 13.60
N GLU A 68 -9.26 -16.03 13.49
CA GLU A 68 -10.06 -16.91 12.63
C GLU A 68 -11.48 -17.16 13.19
N SER A 69 -11.62 -17.26 14.52
CA SER A 69 -12.92 -17.38 15.18
C SER A 69 -13.75 -16.10 15.00
N ALA A 70 -13.12 -14.94 15.14
CA ALA A 70 -13.76 -13.64 14.92
C ALA A 70 -14.31 -13.49 13.48
N LYS A 71 -13.54 -13.96 12.47
CA LYS A 71 -14.01 -13.98 11.07
C LYS A 71 -15.24 -14.88 10.90
N LEU A 72 -15.24 -16.07 11.49
CA LEU A 72 -16.36 -17.01 11.39
C LEU A 72 -17.62 -16.42 12.01
N ARG A 73 -17.48 -15.74 13.15
CA ARG A 73 -18.56 -15.03 13.83
C ARG A 73 -19.13 -13.91 12.97
N TYR A 74 -18.27 -13.06 12.39
CA TYR A 74 -18.72 -12.00 11.46
C TYR A 74 -19.46 -12.57 10.25
N ALA A 75 -18.92 -13.61 9.62
CA ALA A 75 -19.58 -14.26 8.49
C ALA A 75 -20.96 -14.83 8.88
N THR A 76 -21.08 -15.40 10.08
CA THR A 76 -22.34 -15.94 10.60
C THR A 76 -23.36 -14.83 10.85
N VAL A 77 -22.97 -13.74 11.53
CA VAL A 77 -23.85 -12.60 11.82
C VAL A 77 -24.34 -11.96 10.53
N ILE A 78 -23.45 -11.71 9.56
CA ILE A 78 -23.83 -11.10 8.28
C ILE A 78 -24.76 -12.03 7.47
N ARG A 79 -24.52 -13.35 7.47
CA ARG A 79 -25.43 -14.32 6.82
C ARG A 79 -26.79 -14.35 7.49
N SER A 80 -26.85 -14.27 8.82
CA SER A 80 -28.10 -14.24 9.57
C SER A 80 -28.88 -12.96 9.32
N LEU A 81 -28.21 -11.79 9.26
CA LEU A 81 -28.83 -10.51 8.88
C LEU A 81 -29.40 -10.56 7.46
N ALA A 82 -28.62 -11.05 6.49
CA ALA A 82 -29.06 -11.18 5.10
C ALA A 82 -30.27 -12.12 4.96
N LYS A 83 -30.33 -13.19 5.76
CA LYS A 83 -31.49 -14.10 5.79
C LYS A 83 -32.72 -13.48 6.47
N ARG A 84 -32.52 -12.68 7.51
CA ARG A 84 -33.60 -12.03 8.26
C ARG A 84 -34.24 -10.90 7.46
N PHE A 85 -33.47 -10.20 6.64
CA PHE A 85 -33.93 -9.08 5.82
C PHE A 85 -33.60 -9.28 4.33
N PRO A 86 -34.25 -10.24 3.65
CA PRO A 86 -33.91 -10.62 2.27
C PRO A 86 -34.23 -9.55 1.23
N TYR A 87 -35.11 -8.59 1.54
CA TYR A 87 -35.59 -7.56 0.62
C TYR A 87 -35.23 -6.12 1.05
N GLU A 88 -34.43 -5.96 2.10
CA GLU A 88 -34.02 -4.65 2.61
C GLU A 88 -32.55 -4.35 2.30
N ASN A 89 -32.22 -3.08 2.11
CA ASN A 89 -30.84 -2.64 1.92
C ASN A 89 -30.13 -2.53 3.28
N LEU A 90 -29.23 -3.48 3.56
CA LEU A 90 -28.48 -3.52 4.82
C LEU A 90 -27.23 -2.62 4.75
N LEU A 91 -27.22 -1.54 5.55
CA LEU A 91 -26.00 -0.74 5.77
C LEU A 91 -25.25 -1.27 6.99
N LEU A 92 -24.10 -1.89 6.76
CA LEU A 92 -23.24 -2.43 7.83
C LEU A 92 -22.09 -1.46 8.12
N VAL A 93 -22.12 -0.82 9.29
CA VAL A 93 -21.02 0.03 9.78
C VAL A 93 -20.07 -0.83 10.60
N THR A 94 -18.86 -1.09 10.07
CA THR A 94 -17.85 -1.92 10.74
C THR A 94 -16.43 -1.45 10.43
N HIS A 95 -15.46 -1.89 11.22
CA HIS A 95 -14.04 -1.59 11.03
C HIS A 95 -13.37 -2.50 9.98
N LYS A 96 -12.08 -2.29 9.73
CA LYS A 96 -11.31 -2.90 8.64
C LYS A 96 -11.43 -4.43 8.60
N MET A 97 -11.51 -5.11 9.74
CA MET A 97 -11.62 -6.57 9.78
C MET A 97 -13.02 -7.07 9.41
N GLY A 98 -14.08 -6.35 9.79
CA GLY A 98 -15.45 -6.66 9.39
C GLY A 98 -15.66 -6.52 7.88
N VAL A 99 -15.16 -5.43 7.29
CA VAL A 99 -15.21 -5.21 5.83
C VAL A 99 -14.43 -6.30 5.09
N LYS A 100 -13.20 -6.62 5.53
CA LYS A 100 -12.39 -7.69 4.91
C LYS A 100 -13.10 -9.05 4.98
N THR A 101 -13.77 -9.34 6.09
CA THR A 101 -14.47 -10.61 6.28
C THR A 101 -15.73 -10.70 5.43
N ALA A 102 -16.51 -9.63 5.32
CA ALA A 102 -17.67 -9.56 4.44
C ALA A 102 -17.25 -9.76 2.98
N VAL A 103 -16.29 -8.98 2.50
CA VAL A 103 -15.79 -9.10 1.12
C VAL A 103 -15.23 -10.49 0.88
N SER A 104 -14.37 -11.02 1.74
CA SER A 104 -13.77 -12.35 1.52
C SER A 104 -14.77 -13.52 1.61
N SER A 105 -15.77 -13.45 2.49
CA SER A 105 -16.74 -14.53 2.70
C SER A 105 -17.79 -14.58 1.60
N PHE A 106 -18.21 -13.43 1.08
CA PHE A 106 -19.23 -13.35 0.03
C PHE A 106 -18.64 -13.26 -1.39
N ARG A 107 -17.35 -12.91 -1.54
CA ARG A 107 -16.63 -13.04 -2.83
C ARG A 107 -16.27 -14.49 -3.17
N LYS A 108 -16.16 -15.37 -2.16
CA LYS A 108 -15.84 -16.80 -2.36
C LYS A 108 -16.91 -17.58 -3.13
N ASP A 109 -18.15 -17.10 -3.20
CA ASP A 109 -19.22 -17.80 -3.93
C ASP A 109 -19.18 -17.56 -5.46
N LYS A 110 -18.31 -16.67 -5.97
CA LYS A 110 -18.22 -16.41 -7.43
C LYS A 110 -17.03 -17.02 -8.15
N HIS A 111 -15.90 -17.25 -7.48
CA HIS A 111 -14.73 -17.89 -8.10
C HIS A 111 -14.21 -19.00 -7.20
N GLY A 112 -14.21 -20.23 -7.72
CA GLY A 112 -13.56 -21.37 -7.09
C GLY A 112 -12.14 -20.99 -6.67
N VAL A 113 -11.71 -21.52 -5.53
CA VAL A 113 -10.42 -21.25 -4.89
C VAL A 113 -9.30 -21.18 -5.93
N GLU A 114 -8.92 -19.97 -6.33
CA GLU A 114 -7.70 -19.76 -7.10
C GLU A 114 -6.55 -20.20 -6.19
N LYS A 115 -5.90 -21.31 -6.56
CA LYS A 115 -4.59 -21.64 -6.02
C LYS A 115 -3.70 -20.44 -6.30
N GLY A 116 -3.13 -19.84 -5.26
CA GLY A 116 -2.20 -18.72 -5.42
C GLY A 116 -1.00 -19.12 -6.28
N TRP A 117 -0.15 -18.14 -6.63
CA TRP A 117 1.07 -18.43 -7.38
C TRP A 117 2.17 -18.91 -6.45
N ALA A 118 2.64 -20.16 -6.59
CA ALA A 118 3.78 -20.65 -5.80
C ALA A 118 5.05 -19.84 -6.15
N PRO A 119 5.90 -19.46 -5.18
CA PRO A 119 5.94 -19.90 -3.78
C PRO A 119 5.07 -19.07 -2.79
N PHE A 120 4.19 -18.20 -3.28
CA PHE A 120 3.43 -17.24 -2.47
C PHE A 120 2.02 -17.72 -2.09
N ASP A 121 1.67 -18.96 -2.43
CA ASP A 121 0.35 -19.55 -2.28
C ASP A 121 0.07 -20.16 -0.90
N GLY A 122 1.12 -20.35 -0.08
CA GLY A 122 1.03 -20.87 1.29
C GLY A 122 0.57 -19.84 2.34
N SER A 123 0.38 -20.31 3.59
CA SER A 123 0.05 -19.45 4.75
C SER A 123 1.09 -18.35 4.98
N ASP A 124 2.34 -18.64 4.60
CA ASP A 124 3.49 -17.77 4.82
C ASP A 124 3.77 -16.87 3.61
N GLY A 125 2.96 -16.93 2.55
CA GLY A 125 3.17 -16.16 1.31
C GLY A 125 3.28 -14.65 1.54
N THR A 126 2.53 -14.09 2.49
CA THR A 126 2.65 -12.67 2.87
C THR A 126 4.01 -12.37 3.53
N SER A 127 4.55 -13.30 4.32
CA SER A 127 5.88 -13.15 4.93
C SER A 127 6.97 -13.19 3.86
N ILE A 128 6.88 -14.17 2.95
CA ILE A 128 7.85 -14.36 1.86
C ILE A 128 7.87 -13.15 0.90
N LEU A 129 6.71 -12.58 0.57
CA LEU A 129 6.63 -11.32 -0.18
C LEU A 129 7.26 -10.15 0.59
N GLY A 130 7.04 -10.09 1.90
CA GLY A 130 7.66 -9.10 2.78
C GLY A 130 9.19 -9.21 2.85
N GLU A 131 9.73 -10.43 2.80
CA GLU A 131 11.18 -10.66 2.76
C GLU A 131 11.81 -10.15 1.45
N ILE A 132 11.12 -10.34 0.32
CA ILE A 132 11.55 -9.79 -0.98
C ILE A 132 11.54 -8.27 -0.95
N ASP A 133 10.49 -7.66 -0.40
CA ASP A 133 10.38 -6.20 -0.28
C ASP A 133 11.45 -5.63 0.67
N LEU A 134 11.73 -6.33 1.78
CA LEU A 134 12.81 -5.95 2.69
C LEU A 134 14.18 -5.98 2.01
N ALA A 135 14.47 -7.03 1.23
CA ALA A 135 15.72 -7.15 0.48
C ALA A 135 15.85 -6.01 -0.55
N PHE A 136 14.77 -5.73 -1.28
CA PHE A 136 14.65 -4.60 -2.20
C PHE A 136 14.95 -3.28 -1.52
N LEU A 137 14.24 -2.95 -0.44
CA LEU A 137 14.40 -1.69 0.29
C LEU A 137 15.79 -1.54 0.89
N SER A 138 16.39 -2.64 1.37
CA SER A 138 17.74 -2.65 1.93
C SER A 138 18.79 -2.29 0.87
N VAL A 139 18.73 -2.93 -0.29
CA VAL A 139 19.65 -2.62 -1.41
C VAL A 139 19.35 -1.27 -2.03
N TYR A 140 18.08 -0.87 -2.12
CA TYR A 140 17.68 0.47 -2.56
C TYR A 140 18.25 1.56 -1.65
N SER A 141 18.19 1.38 -0.33
CA SER A 141 18.73 2.31 0.66
C SER A 141 20.26 2.45 0.56
N LEU A 142 20.97 1.31 0.52
CA LEU A 142 22.42 1.30 0.29
C LEU A 142 22.79 1.92 -1.06
N GLY A 143 22.04 1.56 -2.10
CA GLY A 143 22.22 2.09 -3.45
C GLY A 143 22.04 3.60 -3.51
N MET A 144 21.06 4.17 -2.79
CA MET A 144 20.84 5.62 -2.73
C MET A 144 22.04 6.37 -2.15
N TYR A 145 22.71 5.79 -1.14
CA TYR A 145 23.90 6.38 -0.56
C TYR A 145 25.06 6.48 -1.59
N PHE A 146 25.30 5.40 -2.33
CA PHE A 146 26.36 5.38 -3.35
C PHE A 146 25.99 6.13 -4.62
N SER A 147 24.73 6.06 -5.05
CA SER A 147 24.26 6.66 -6.30
C SER A 147 24.30 8.19 -6.25
N GLY A 148 24.11 8.81 -5.08
CA GLY A 148 24.34 10.24 -4.91
C GLY A 148 25.79 10.62 -5.20
N HIS A 149 26.74 9.87 -4.65
CA HIS A 149 28.17 10.11 -4.85
C HIS A 149 28.63 9.85 -6.29
N LEU A 150 28.05 8.85 -6.93
CA LEU A 150 28.35 8.48 -8.31
C LEU A 150 27.70 9.46 -9.30
N GLY A 151 26.51 9.96 -8.98
CA GLY A 151 25.80 10.98 -9.74
C GLY A 151 26.59 12.29 -9.86
N ASP A 152 27.35 12.67 -8.83
CA ASP A 152 28.18 13.89 -8.90
C ASP A 152 29.40 13.75 -9.83
N ARG A 153 29.82 12.51 -10.15
CA ARG A 153 31.02 12.23 -10.96
C ARG A 153 30.72 11.80 -12.39
N LEU A 154 29.53 11.25 -12.63
CA LEU A 154 29.12 10.76 -13.95
C LEU A 154 28.25 11.79 -14.69
N ASP A 155 28.16 11.63 -16.00
CA ASP A 155 27.17 12.35 -16.80
C ASP A 155 25.76 11.98 -16.30
N LEU A 156 25.08 12.91 -15.62
CA LEU A 156 23.73 12.72 -15.06
C LEU A 156 22.74 12.13 -16.06
N ARG A 157 22.85 12.54 -17.33
CA ARG A 157 22.02 12.04 -18.44
C ARG A 157 22.17 10.53 -18.62
N ILE A 158 23.41 10.05 -18.71
CA ILE A 158 23.70 8.63 -18.92
C ILE A 158 23.35 7.85 -17.65
N PHE A 159 23.72 8.38 -16.48
CA PHE A 159 23.48 7.73 -15.20
C PHE A 159 21.98 7.52 -14.92
N LEU A 160 21.15 8.57 -15.09
CA LEU A 160 19.70 8.48 -14.94
C LEU A 160 19.07 7.52 -15.95
N THR A 161 19.52 7.54 -17.21
CA THR A 161 19.00 6.67 -18.26
C THR A 161 19.27 5.19 -17.94
N ILE A 162 20.50 4.85 -17.54
CA ILE A 162 20.87 3.48 -17.17
C ILE A 162 20.02 3.01 -15.98
N GLY A 163 19.80 3.88 -14.99
CA GLY A 163 18.91 3.61 -13.86
C GLY A 163 17.48 3.29 -14.27
N MET A 164 16.87 4.14 -15.11
CA MET A 164 15.49 3.96 -15.57
C MET A 164 15.34 2.71 -16.45
N VAL A 165 16.23 2.51 -17.41
CA VAL A 165 16.20 1.34 -18.31
C VAL A 165 16.44 0.05 -17.52
N GLY A 166 17.42 0.04 -16.61
CA GLY A 166 17.69 -1.11 -15.74
C GLY A 166 16.50 -1.44 -14.83
N THR A 167 15.91 -0.43 -14.18
CA THR A 167 14.72 -0.61 -13.33
C THR A 167 13.57 -1.20 -14.13
N GLY A 168 13.28 -0.64 -15.31
CA GLY A 168 12.22 -1.14 -16.18
C GLY A 168 12.48 -2.57 -16.66
N LEU A 169 13.72 -2.91 -17.02
CA LEU A 169 14.11 -4.26 -17.44
C LEU A 169 13.90 -5.29 -16.32
N PHE A 170 14.41 -5.04 -15.12
CA PHE A 170 14.24 -5.99 -14.00
C PHE A 170 12.79 -6.07 -13.54
N THR A 171 12.03 -4.97 -13.60
CA THR A 171 10.58 -4.99 -13.33
C THR A 171 9.83 -5.84 -14.37
N MET A 172 10.20 -5.75 -15.66
CA MET A 172 9.64 -6.61 -16.70
C MET A 172 10.01 -8.08 -16.47
N LEU A 173 11.27 -8.36 -16.10
CA LEU A 173 11.71 -9.72 -15.78
C LEU A 173 10.92 -10.30 -14.60
N PHE A 174 10.61 -9.50 -13.58
CA PHE A 174 9.75 -9.93 -12.48
C PHE A 174 8.38 -10.39 -13.00
N GLY A 175 7.77 -9.61 -13.89
CA GLY A 175 6.52 -9.97 -14.56
C GLY A 175 6.65 -11.23 -15.44
N PHE A 176 7.77 -11.40 -16.14
CA PHE A 176 8.06 -12.57 -16.97
C PHE A 176 8.05 -13.90 -16.23
N GLY A 177 8.21 -13.88 -14.89
CA GLY A 177 7.96 -15.05 -14.05
C GLY A 177 6.59 -15.69 -14.26
N TYR A 178 5.57 -14.91 -14.62
CA TYR A 178 4.23 -15.41 -14.94
C TYR A 178 4.22 -16.29 -16.20
N TRP A 179 4.74 -15.79 -17.32
CA TRP A 179 4.72 -16.51 -18.60
C TRP A 179 5.72 -17.66 -18.65
N LEU A 180 6.86 -17.50 -17.98
CA LEU A 180 7.89 -18.55 -17.88
C LEU A 180 7.53 -19.62 -16.83
N ASN A 181 6.40 -19.47 -16.14
CA ASN A 181 5.89 -20.40 -15.14
C ASN A 181 6.91 -20.70 -14.02
N ILE A 182 7.61 -19.65 -13.57
CA ILE A 182 8.68 -19.75 -12.57
C ILE A 182 8.05 -19.73 -11.17
N HIS A 183 8.35 -20.78 -10.40
CA HIS A 183 7.88 -20.96 -9.02
C HIS A 183 9.03 -20.94 -8.00
N SER A 184 10.14 -20.29 -8.34
CA SER A 184 11.33 -20.22 -7.49
C SER A 184 11.40 -18.89 -6.74
N PHE A 185 11.48 -18.95 -5.40
CA PHE A 185 11.64 -17.78 -4.54
C PHE A 185 12.90 -16.96 -4.89
N TYR A 186 14.03 -17.65 -5.09
CA TYR A 186 15.31 -17.00 -5.35
C TYR A 186 15.31 -16.18 -6.64
N TYR A 187 14.53 -16.60 -7.64
CA TYR A 187 14.36 -15.82 -8.87
C TYR A 187 13.78 -14.44 -8.57
N PHE A 188 12.64 -14.40 -7.87
CA PHE A 188 11.97 -13.15 -7.51
C PHE A 188 12.83 -12.30 -6.57
N LEU A 189 13.52 -12.92 -5.62
CA LEU A 189 14.44 -12.23 -4.71
C LEU A 189 15.59 -11.53 -5.46
N ILE A 190 16.27 -12.24 -6.36
CA ILE A 190 17.43 -11.69 -7.10
C ILE A 190 16.96 -10.58 -8.05
N ILE A 191 15.90 -10.81 -8.81
CA ILE A 191 15.38 -9.82 -9.76
C ILE A 191 14.93 -8.56 -9.02
N GLN A 192 14.21 -8.70 -7.90
CA GLN A 192 13.78 -7.53 -7.14
C GLN A 192 14.97 -6.79 -6.52
N THR A 193 15.96 -7.51 -5.99
CA THR A 193 17.18 -6.89 -5.43
C THR A 193 17.94 -6.08 -6.49
N LEU A 194 18.08 -6.62 -7.70
CA LEU A 194 18.70 -5.91 -8.82
C LEU A 194 17.86 -4.71 -9.26
N ALA A 195 16.53 -4.85 -9.32
CA ALA A 195 15.63 -3.73 -9.60
C ALA A 195 15.86 -2.58 -8.59
N GLY A 196 15.97 -2.89 -7.29
CA GLY A 196 16.24 -1.91 -6.24
C GLY A 196 17.56 -1.16 -6.41
N LEU A 197 18.61 -1.86 -6.83
CA LEU A 197 19.91 -1.25 -7.12
C LEU A 197 19.80 -0.20 -8.23
N PHE A 198 19.16 -0.53 -9.36
CA PHE A 198 19.00 0.42 -10.46
C PHE A 198 18.03 1.56 -10.11
N GLN A 199 16.96 1.25 -9.37
CA GLN A 199 15.94 2.21 -8.99
C GLN A 199 16.49 3.28 -8.03
N SER A 200 17.45 2.91 -7.19
CA SER A 200 18.11 3.81 -6.24
C SER A 200 18.85 5.00 -6.87
N THR A 201 19.11 4.96 -8.18
CA THR A 201 19.79 6.04 -8.90
C THR A 201 18.82 7.16 -9.33
N GLY A 202 17.51 6.87 -9.41
CA GLY A 202 16.52 7.79 -9.97
C GLY A 202 16.32 9.05 -9.14
N TRP A 203 16.05 8.89 -7.83
CA TRP A 203 15.79 10.02 -6.93
C TRP A 203 16.95 11.02 -6.82
N PRO A 204 18.19 10.61 -6.47
CA PRO A 204 19.31 11.56 -6.36
C PRO A 204 19.63 12.25 -7.70
N SER A 205 19.53 11.52 -8.81
CA SER A 205 19.73 12.09 -10.14
C SER A 205 18.69 13.16 -10.48
N ALA A 206 17.41 12.90 -10.21
CA ALA A 206 16.33 13.85 -10.47
C ALA A 206 16.46 15.12 -9.60
N VAL A 207 16.77 14.96 -8.31
CA VAL A 207 17.04 16.08 -7.40
C VAL A 207 18.22 16.92 -7.88
N ALA A 208 19.28 16.28 -8.38
CA ALA A 208 20.43 16.96 -8.94
C ALA A 208 20.11 17.72 -10.24
N VAL A 209 19.28 17.16 -11.14
CA VAL A 209 18.81 17.85 -12.36
C VAL A 209 18.06 19.13 -11.99
N ILE A 210 17.07 19.04 -11.08
CA ILE A 210 16.27 20.20 -10.65
C ILE A 210 17.15 21.23 -9.95
N GLY A 211 18.09 20.77 -9.12
CA GLY A 211 19.04 21.63 -8.44
C GLY A 211 19.96 22.41 -9.38
N ASN A 212 20.28 21.82 -10.54
CA ASN A 212 21.11 22.45 -11.56
C ASN A 212 20.33 23.45 -12.43
N TRP A 213 19.05 23.18 -12.74
CA TRP A 213 18.26 23.99 -13.66
C TRP A 213 17.64 25.25 -13.04
N PHE A 214 17.39 25.25 -11.73
CA PHE A 214 16.63 26.32 -11.09
C PHE A 214 17.42 27.14 -10.07
N ARG A 215 17.33 28.47 -10.16
CA ARG A 215 17.98 29.41 -9.22
C ARG A 215 17.45 29.22 -7.78
N LYS A 216 18.33 29.39 -6.79
CA LYS A 216 18.08 29.17 -5.34
C LYS A 216 16.78 29.79 -4.81
N LYS A 217 16.40 30.99 -5.29
CA LYS A 217 15.23 31.75 -4.80
C LYS A 217 13.86 31.09 -5.08
N LYS A 218 13.72 30.27 -6.12
CA LYS A 218 12.45 29.60 -6.49
C LYS A 218 12.49 28.07 -6.37
N ARG A 219 13.63 27.51 -5.92
CA ARG A 219 13.87 26.05 -5.89
C ARG A 219 12.89 25.31 -4.98
N GLY A 220 12.50 25.89 -3.84
CA GLY A 220 11.54 25.27 -2.90
C GLY A 220 10.16 25.06 -3.51
N LEU A 221 9.58 26.07 -4.16
CA LEU A 221 8.29 25.96 -4.85
C LEU A 221 8.33 24.91 -5.96
N ILE A 222 9.41 24.89 -6.74
CA ILE A 222 9.58 23.95 -7.86
C ILE A 222 9.74 22.52 -7.34
N MET A 223 10.52 22.31 -6.27
CA MET A 223 10.62 21.01 -5.61
C MET A 223 9.27 20.55 -5.04
N GLY A 224 8.46 21.47 -4.49
CA GLY A 224 7.12 21.15 -4.01
C GLY A 224 6.17 20.70 -5.11
N ILE A 225 6.12 21.45 -6.23
CA ILE A 225 5.31 21.09 -7.41
C ILE A 225 5.81 19.78 -8.01
N TRP A 226 7.13 19.60 -8.13
CA TRP A 226 7.72 18.37 -8.61
C TRP A 226 7.31 17.20 -7.72
N ASN A 227 7.41 17.30 -6.39
CA ASN A 227 7.04 16.21 -5.49
C ASN A 227 5.56 15.77 -5.59
N ALA A 228 4.67 16.65 -6.08
CA ALA A 228 3.28 16.29 -6.36
C ALA A 228 3.15 15.19 -7.44
N HIS A 229 4.15 15.03 -8.32
CA HIS A 229 4.18 13.94 -9.29
C HIS A 229 4.14 12.57 -8.60
N THR A 230 4.68 12.45 -7.38
CA THR A 230 4.76 11.17 -6.67
C THR A 230 3.37 10.66 -6.34
N SER A 231 2.48 11.55 -5.88
CA SER A 231 1.08 11.22 -5.62
C SER A 231 0.36 10.81 -6.91
N ILE A 232 0.58 11.54 -8.01
CA ILE A 232 -0.01 11.22 -9.32
C ILE A 232 0.48 9.85 -9.82
N GLY A 233 1.78 9.57 -9.64
CA GLY A 233 2.40 8.30 -9.98
C GLY A 233 1.82 7.13 -9.17
N ASN A 234 1.61 7.30 -7.87
CA ASN A 234 1.03 6.27 -7.02
C ASN A 234 -0.42 5.93 -7.42
N ILE A 235 -1.23 6.95 -7.72
CA ILE A 235 -2.62 6.77 -8.17
C ILE A 235 -2.66 6.08 -9.53
N SER A 236 -1.95 6.64 -10.52
CA SER A 236 -1.92 6.09 -11.88
C SER A 236 -1.31 4.69 -11.93
N GLY A 237 -0.23 4.43 -11.19
CA GLY A 237 0.40 3.12 -11.07
C GLY A 237 -0.53 2.07 -10.48
N SER A 238 -1.26 2.41 -9.42
CA SER A 238 -2.25 1.50 -8.82
C SER A 238 -3.40 1.19 -9.78
N LEU A 239 -3.89 2.19 -10.52
CA LEU A 239 -4.94 2.01 -11.52
C LEU A 239 -4.49 1.12 -12.69
N ILE A 240 -3.29 1.38 -13.22
CA ILE A 240 -2.69 0.58 -14.30
C ILE A 240 -2.50 -0.87 -13.82
N ALA A 241 -1.90 -1.07 -12.63
CA ALA A 241 -1.69 -2.40 -12.07
C ALA A 241 -3.02 -3.13 -11.88
N SER A 242 -4.04 -2.46 -11.30
CA SER A 242 -5.37 -3.04 -11.05
C SER A 242 -6.09 -3.44 -12.34
N TYR A 243 -5.98 -2.64 -13.40
CA TYR A 243 -6.57 -2.96 -14.70
C TYR A 243 -5.93 -4.20 -15.33
N PHE A 244 -4.59 -4.28 -15.28
CA PHE A 244 -3.85 -5.40 -15.86
C PHE A 244 -3.91 -6.68 -15.02
N LEU A 245 -4.23 -6.58 -13.72
CA LEU A 245 -4.41 -7.76 -12.86
C LEU A 245 -5.51 -8.70 -13.38
N GLU A 246 -6.55 -8.17 -14.05
CA GLU A 246 -7.62 -8.98 -14.66
C GLU A 246 -7.12 -9.91 -15.77
N TYR A 247 -6.01 -9.55 -16.43
CA TYR A 247 -5.39 -10.33 -17.51
C TYR A 247 -4.25 -11.25 -17.02
N GLY A 248 -3.88 -11.13 -15.75
CA GLY A 248 -2.78 -11.88 -15.13
C GLY A 248 -1.74 -10.96 -14.48
N TRP A 249 -1.23 -11.38 -13.32
CA TRP A 249 -0.34 -10.55 -12.50
C TRP A 249 0.97 -10.15 -13.20
N GLY A 250 1.46 -10.96 -14.15
CA GLY A 250 2.66 -10.63 -14.92
C GLY A 250 2.52 -9.33 -15.73
N TRP A 251 1.33 -9.03 -16.25
CA TRP A 251 1.05 -7.80 -17.01
C TRP A 251 1.17 -6.54 -16.16
N SER A 252 0.81 -6.63 -14.88
CA SER A 252 0.92 -5.53 -13.92
C SER A 252 2.35 -5.08 -13.68
N PHE A 253 3.35 -5.91 -14.00
CA PHE A 253 4.78 -5.56 -13.91
C PHE A 253 5.42 -5.33 -15.28
N ALA A 254 5.04 -6.11 -16.30
CA ALA A 254 5.61 -5.99 -17.64
C ALA A 254 5.27 -4.65 -18.32
N ILE A 255 4.02 -4.18 -18.21
CA ILE A 255 3.59 -2.94 -18.86
C ILE A 255 4.25 -1.71 -18.21
N PRO A 256 4.23 -1.53 -16.87
CA PRO A 256 4.95 -0.42 -16.24
C PRO A 256 6.46 -0.49 -16.45
N GLY A 257 7.05 -1.69 -16.46
CA GLY A 257 8.46 -1.88 -16.75
C GLY A 257 8.82 -1.42 -18.18
N LEU A 258 8.02 -1.79 -19.18
CA LEU A 258 8.20 -1.33 -20.56
C LEU A 258 8.05 0.19 -20.69
N LEU A 259 7.01 0.75 -20.05
CA LEU A 259 6.79 2.19 -20.01
C LEU A 259 7.99 2.93 -19.40
N THR A 260 8.57 2.38 -18.32
CA THR A 260 9.75 2.95 -17.66
C THR A 260 10.98 2.94 -18.58
N ILE A 261 11.19 1.86 -19.36
CA ILE A 261 12.26 1.81 -20.36
C ILE A 261 12.07 2.88 -21.43
N ILE A 262 10.86 2.99 -21.99
CA ILE A 262 10.54 3.98 -23.03
C ILE A 262 10.76 5.40 -22.50
N LEU A 263 10.27 5.69 -21.29
CA LEU A 263 10.48 6.99 -20.64
C LEU A 263 11.97 7.25 -20.37
N GLY A 264 12.74 6.24 -19.96
CA GLY A 264 14.18 6.36 -19.79
C GLY A 264 14.90 6.75 -21.09
N MET A 265 14.48 6.16 -22.22
CA MET A 265 15.01 6.50 -23.55
C MET A 265 14.59 7.91 -24.00
N ILE A 266 13.36 8.33 -23.69
CA ILE A 266 12.89 9.70 -23.97
C ILE A 266 13.69 10.70 -23.13
N VAL A 267 13.90 10.43 -21.84
CA VAL A 267 14.74 11.25 -20.95
C VAL A 267 16.16 11.34 -21.49
N PHE A 268 16.72 10.25 -21.99
CA PHE A 268 18.00 10.29 -22.67
C PHE A 268 17.97 11.27 -23.84
N LEU A 269 16.96 11.26 -24.71
CA LEU A 269 16.91 12.17 -25.86
C LEU A 269 16.69 13.64 -25.47
N LEU A 270 15.83 13.90 -24.49
CA LEU A 270 15.40 15.24 -24.13
C LEU A 270 16.33 15.94 -23.13
N LEU A 271 17.07 15.20 -22.31
CA LEU A 271 17.91 15.81 -21.27
C LEU A 271 19.21 16.34 -21.88
N PRO A 272 19.46 17.67 -21.82
CA PRO A 272 20.69 18.26 -22.35
C PRO A 272 21.91 17.77 -21.57
N LYS A 273 23.00 17.50 -22.29
CA LYS A 273 24.27 17.15 -21.67
C LYS A 273 24.79 18.36 -20.90
N LYS A 274 25.04 18.21 -19.60
CA LYS A 274 25.75 19.21 -18.81
C LYS A 274 27.24 19.10 -19.13
N GLU A 275 27.91 20.21 -19.41
CA GLU A 275 29.36 20.26 -19.32
C GLU A 275 29.76 20.26 -17.84
N VAL A 276 30.56 19.28 -17.43
CA VAL A 276 31.04 19.18 -16.06
C VAL A 276 32.03 20.31 -15.80
N THR A 277 31.52 21.46 -15.32
CA THR A 277 32.39 22.49 -14.75
C THR A 277 33.00 21.92 -13.48
N LYS A 278 34.33 21.77 -13.45
CA LYS A 278 35.13 21.25 -12.33
C LYS A 278 35.13 22.19 -11.10
N GLU A 279 34.00 22.71 -10.67
CA GLU A 279 33.92 23.22 -9.30
C GLU A 279 33.79 22.01 -8.38
N GLN A 280 34.84 21.73 -7.60
CA GLN A 280 34.85 20.65 -6.63
C GLN A 280 33.66 20.84 -5.67
N PRO A 281 32.66 19.94 -5.66
CA PRO A 281 31.64 19.99 -4.64
C PRO A 281 32.33 19.76 -3.28
N VAL A 282 31.92 20.52 -2.26
CA VAL A 282 32.34 20.27 -0.88
C VAL A 282 32.04 18.81 -0.53
N GLY A 283 33.07 18.07 -0.09
CA GLY A 283 32.93 16.64 0.19
C GLY A 283 31.82 16.39 1.23
N PHE A 284 31.14 15.25 1.14
CA PHE A 284 30.02 14.89 2.02
C PHE A 284 30.30 15.14 3.51
N ILE A 285 31.47 14.71 4.00
CA ILE A 285 31.91 14.94 5.40
C ILE A 285 32.04 16.44 5.70
N GLN A 286 32.51 17.21 4.72
CA GLN A 286 32.68 18.66 4.83
C GLN A 286 31.33 19.37 4.83
N ALA A 287 30.33 18.86 4.10
CA ALA A 287 28.95 19.35 4.11
C ALA A 287 28.25 19.09 5.46
N TRP A 288 28.49 17.94 6.09
CA TRP A 288 27.98 17.64 7.45
C TRP A 288 28.65 18.46 8.56
N ARG A 289 29.84 19.02 8.30
CA ARG A 289 30.50 19.98 9.20
C ARG A 289 29.95 21.41 9.05
N ILE A 290 29.08 21.67 8.07
CA ILE A 290 28.44 22.99 7.91
C ILE A 290 27.36 23.12 8.99
N PRO A 291 27.45 24.14 9.88
CA PRO A 291 26.46 24.34 10.91
C PRO A 291 25.07 24.57 10.29
N GLY A 292 24.09 23.76 10.70
CA GLY A 292 22.70 23.83 10.23
C GLY A 292 22.29 22.76 9.21
N VAL A 293 23.20 21.94 8.67
CA VAL A 293 22.81 20.85 7.74
C VAL A 293 22.21 19.65 8.47
N ALA A 294 22.81 19.22 9.59
CA ALA A 294 22.33 18.06 10.36
C ALA A 294 20.89 18.21 10.90
N PRO A 295 20.44 19.37 11.42
CA PRO A 295 19.06 19.58 11.86
C PRO A 295 18.02 19.61 10.72
N TYR A 296 18.43 19.84 9.47
CA TYR A 296 17.53 19.87 8.30
C TYR A 296 17.43 18.51 7.59
N ALA A 297 18.35 17.59 7.89
CA ALA A 297 18.43 16.26 7.27
C ALA A 297 17.82 15.14 8.12
N LEU A 298 17.46 15.44 9.38
CA LEU A 298 16.72 14.59 10.32
C LEU A 298 15.27 15.04 10.38
#